data_AF-A0A7C0ZFU5-F1
#
_entry.id   AF-A0A7C0ZFU5-F1
#
_cell.length_a   1.000
_cell.length_b   1.000
_cell.length_c   1.000
_cell.angle_alpha   90.00
_cell.angle_beta   90.00
_cell.angle_gamma   90.00
#
_symmetry.space_group_name_H-M   'P 1'
#
loop_
_entity.id
_entity.type
_entity.pdbx_description
1 polymer ?
#
loop_
_entity_poly.entity_id
_entity_poly.type
_entity_poly.pdbx_seq_one_letter_code
_entity_poly.pdbx_strand_id
1 'polypeptide(L)'
;MWEIVDYGKYNLISEWIPSKDRFRSNFSKSILLEKIAAMRGVKKSTILKEINERRKAIRKMIMLNMNGKEVAQAVMNYYEGKPVEAAKKLEAETVEERKAEPSEKTARKRKRKTSKKKETSKRKRSPKKKVTEKGKTDKAKASSKDGKKKGGTEKG
;
A
#
# COMPACT_ATOMS: atom_id res chain seq x y z
N MET A 1 18.45 9.93 4.13
CA MET A 1 17.66 8.84 4.73
C MET A 1 18.23 8.50 6.09
N TRP A 2 17.39 8.58 7.11
CA TRP A 2 17.74 8.39 8.51
C TRP A 2 17.03 7.15 9.05
N GLU A 3 17.72 6.36 9.85
CA GLU A 3 17.12 5.33 10.69
C GLU A 3 16.80 5.92 12.06
N ILE A 4 15.62 5.59 12.58
CA ILE A 4 15.23 5.91 13.95
C ILE A 4 15.76 4.79 14.84
N VAL A 5 16.66 5.12 15.76
CA VAL A 5 17.27 4.14 16.67
C VAL A 5 16.52 4.13 17.99
N ASP A 6 16.27 5.31 18.53
CA ASP A 6 15.54 5.56 19.77
C ASP A 6 15.08 7.04 19.83
N TYR A 7 14.36 7.44 20.87
CA TYR A 7 13.98 8.82 21.11
C TYR A 7 15.21 9.74 21.11
N GLY A 8 15.20 10.75 20.25
CA GLY A 8 16.32 11.69 20.08
C GLY A 8 17.57 11.10 19.41
N LYS A 9 17.57 9.83 19.01
CA LYS A 9 18.73 9.14 18.43
C LYS A 9 18.44 8.65 17.01
N TYR A 10 19.16 9.22 16.05
CA TYR A 10 19.02 8.93 14.63
C TYR A 10 20.35 8.51 14.02
N ASN A 11 20.31 7.64 13.02
CA ASN A 11 21.49 7.17 12.29
C ASN A 11 21.38 7.53 10.80
N LEU A 12 22.30 8.36 10.31
CA LEU A 12 22.33 8.76 8.90
C LEU A 12 22.89 7.63 8.04
N ILE A 13 22.07 7.10 7.12
CA ILE A 13 22.46 5.99 6.24
C ILE A 13 22.79 6.44 4.82
N SER A 14 22.08 7.45 4.34
CA SER A 14 22.24 7.95 2.98
C SER A 14 22.02 9.45 2.92
N GLU A 15 22.90 10.15 2.24
CA GLU A 15 22.82 11.60 2.02
C GLU A 15 22.92 11.90 0.52
N TRP A 16 22.22 12.92 0.07
CA TRP A 16 22.35 13.43 -1.29
C TRP A 16 23.53 14.40 -1.34
N ILE A 17 24.39 14.25 -2.34
CA ILE A 17 25.47 15.17 -2.68
C ILE A 17 24.99 16.00 -3.87
N PRO A 18 24.51 17.24 -3.65
CA PRO A 18 23.84 18.01 -4.71
C PRO A 18 24.77 18.35 -5.88
N SER A 19 26.03 18.64 -5.60
CA SER A 19 27.03 19.00 -6.61
C SER A 19 27.34 17.89 -7.62
N LYS A 20 27.04 16.63 -7.28
CA LYS A 20 27.29 15.46 -8.15
C LYS A 20 26.00 14.79 -8.62
N ASP A 21 24.86 15.25 -8.12
CA ASP A 21 23.58 14.56 -8.21
C ASP A 21 23.67 13.06 -7.90
N ARG A 22 24.27 12.72 -6.75
CA ARG A 22 24.42 11.32 -6.31
C ARG A 22 24.12 11.17 -4.84
N PHE A 23 23.60 9.99 -4.49
CA PHE A 23 23.48 9.59 -3.10
C PHE A 23 24.75 8.88 -2.62
N ARG A 24 25.28 9.30 -1.48
CA ARG A 24 26.31 8.58 -0.73
C ARG A 24 25.61 7.77 0.35
N SER A 25 25.67 6.43 0.24
CA SER A 25 24.99 5.52 1.16
C SER A 25 25.98 4.57 1.82
N ASN A 26 25.82 4.33 3.12
CA ASN A 26 26.64 3.38 3.86
C ASN A 26 25.77 2.41 4.70
N PHE A 27 25.42 1.27 4.09
CA PHE A 27 24.58 0.25 4.74
C PHE A 27 25.34 -0.59 5.78
N SER A 28 26.67 -0.58 5.82
CA SER A 28 27.42 -1.34 6.84
C SER A 28 27.21 -0.75 8.24
N LYS A 29 26.86 0.54 8.32
CA LYS A 29 26.51 1.26 9.57
C LYS A 29 25.03 1.14 9.95
N SER A 30 24.20 0.44 9.16
CA SER A 30 22.77 0.29 9.46
C SER A 30 22.56 -0.55 10.71
N ILE A 31 21.77 -0.04 11.65
CA ILE A 31 21.37 -0.75 12.86
C ILE A 31 20.14 -1.61 12.56
N LEU A 32 19.26 -1.16 11.66
CA LEU A 32 18.09 -1.94 11.25
C LEU A 32 18.48 -3.24 10.53
N LEU A 33 19.51 -3.21 9.67
CA LEU A 33 19.99 -4.42 9.00
C LEU A 33 20.60 -5.42 9.99
N GLU A 34 21.18 -4.94 11.08
CA GLU A 34 21.70 -5.80 12.15
C GLU A 34 20.56 -6.47 12.94
N LYS A 35 19.50 -5.71 13.26
CA LYS A 35 18.27 -6.28 13.84
C LYS A 35 17.63 -7.33 12.92
N ILE A 36 17.53 -7.05 11.61
CA ILE A 36 17.01 -8.01 10.62
C ILE A 36 17.88 -9.27 10.56
N ALA A 37 19.20 -9.12 10.59
CA ALA A 37 20.12 -10.24 10.59
C ALA A 37 19.93 -11.13 11.83
N ALA A 38 19.82 -10.52 13.02
CA ALA A 38 19.55 -11.20 14.28
C ALA A 38 18.20 -11.93 14.27
N MET A 39 17.13 -11.29 13.79
CA MET A 39 15.80 -11.90 13.65
C MET A 39 15.80 -13.12 12.72
N ARG A 40 16.65 -13.12 11.69
CA ARG A 40 16.79 -14.22 10.73
C ARG A 40 17.83 -15.26 11.15
N GLY A 41 18.56 -15.05 12.25
CA GLY A 41 19.65 -15.92 12.67
C GLY A 41 20.85 -15.97 11.70
N VAL A 42 21.07 -14.90 10.93
CA VAL A 42 22.15 -14.81 9.94
C VAL A 42 23.11 -13.67 10.24
N LYS A 43 24.29 -13.68 9.60
CA LYS A 43 25.27 -12.59 9.71
C LYS A 43 24.81 -11.36 8.90
N LYS A 44 25.13 -10.16 9.39
CA LYS A 44 24.88 -8.89 8.68
C LYS A 44 25.45 -8.86 7.25
N SER A 45 26.61 -9.49 7.05
CA SER A 45 27.23 -9.63 5.72
C SER A 45 26.34 -10.38 4.72
N THR A 46 25.56 -11.36 5.17
CA THR A 46 24.59 -12.07 4.33
C THR A 46 23.47 -11.14 3.88
N ILE A 47 22.96 -10.29 4.77
CA ILE A 47 21.93 -9.29 4.45
C ILE A 47 22.49 -8.24 3.47
N LEU A 48 23.73 -7.79 3.64
CA LEU A 48 24.38 -6.87 2.71
C LEU A 48 24.55 -7.49 1.31
N LYS A 49 24.87 -8.79 1.22
CA LYS A 49 24.87 -9.52 -0.05
C LYS A 49 23.48 -9.55 -0.67
N GLU A 50 22.44 -9.82 0.11
CA GLU A 50 21.05 -9.82 -0.39
C GLU A 50 20.64 -8.45 -0.95
N ILE A 51 20.96 -7.35 -0.27
CA ILE A 51 20.71 -5.98 -0.76
C ILE A 51 21.40 -5.76 -2.11
N ASN A 52 22.62 -6.27 -2.24
CA ASN A 52 23.37 -6.19 -3.48
C ASN A 52 22.71 -6.96 -4.63
N GLU A 53 22.15 -8.13 -4.36
CA GLU A 53 21.40 -8.91 -5.35
C GLU A 53 20.07 -8.23 -5.72
N ARG A 54 19.33 -7.71 -4.74
CA ARG A 54 18.10 -6.91 -4.99
C ARG A 54 18.40 -5.68 -5.86
N ARG A 55 19.53 -5.00 -5.62
CA ARG A 55 19.99 -3.87 -6.44
C ARG A 55 20.24 -4.29 -7.90
N LYS A 56 20.82 -5.47 -8.15
CA LYS A 56 21.01 -5.98 -9.51
C LYS A 56 19.67 -6.26 -10.19
N ALA A 57 18.71 -6.87 -9.47
CA ALA A 57 17.37 -7.12 -9.98
C ALA A 57 16.66 -5.82 -10.39
N ILE A 58 16.71 -4.79 -9.54
CA ILE A 58 16.12 -3.46 -9.86
C ILE A 58 16.80 -2.83 -11.08
N ARG A 59 18.14 -2.89 -11.18
CA ARG A 59 18.85 -2.40 -12.36
C ARG A 59 18.43 -3.11 -13.64
N LYS A 60 18.16 -4.41 -13.55
CA LYS A 60 17.65 -5.19 -14.68
C LYS A 60 16.26 -4.72 -15.12
N MET A 61 15.37 -4.42 -14.17
CA MET A 61 14.05 -3.84 -14.46
C MET A 61 14.18 -2.49 -15.19
N ILE A 62 15.13 -1.65 -14.76
CA ILE A 62 15.43 -0.36 -15.42
C ILE A 62 15.95 -0.59 -16.84
N MET A 63 16.90 -1.50 -17.04
CA MET A 63 17.45 -1.82 -18.36
C MET A 63 16.39 -2.36 -19.33
N LEU A 64 15.38 -3.05 -18.82
CA LEU A 64 14.27 -3.59 -19.60
C LEU A 64 13.16 -2.56 -19.86
N ASN A 65 13.34 -1.34 -19.32
CA ASN A 65 12.41 -0.21 -19.42
C ASN A 65 11.00 -0.58 -18.95
N MET A 66 10.92 -1.30 -17.83
CA MET A 66 9.67 -1.83 -17.31
C MET A 66 8.73 -0.73 -16.81
N ASN A 67 7.44 -0.89 -17.08
CA ASN A 67 6.40 -0.04 -16.51
C ASN A 67 6.04 -0.46 -15.07
N GLY A 68 5.21 0.33 -14.37
CA GLY A 68 4.88 0.06 -12.97
C GLY A 68 4.23 -1.30 -12.69
N LYS A 69 3.40 -1.82 -13.61
CA LYS A 69 2.76 -3.15 -13.48
C LYS A 69 3.78 -4.26 -13.65
N GLU A 70 4.62 -4.15 -14.67
CA GLU A 70 5.70 -5.09 -14.94
C GLU A 70 6.69 -5.12 -13.76
N VAL A 71 7.02 -3.97 -13.17
CA VAL A 71 7.87 -3.89 -11.97
C VAL A 71 7.23 -4.63 -10.80
N ALA A 72 5.93 -4.42 -10.54
CA ALA A 72 5.23 -5.12 -9.46
C ALA A 72 5.29 -6.64 -9.66
N GLN A 73 5.02 -7.12 -10.88
CA GLN A 73 5.13 -8.54 -11.21
C GLN A 73 6.57 -9.06 -11.10
N ALA A 74 7.56 -8.26 -11.52
CA ALA A 74 8.97 -8.62 -11.42
C ALA A 74 9.45 -8.73 -9.96
N VAL A 75 8.92 -7.90 -9.06
CA VAL A 75 9.17 -8.02 -7.61
C VAL A 75 8.58 -9.31 -7.06
N MET A 76 7.36 -9.69 -7.48
CA MET A 76 6.77 -10.98 -7.10
C MET A 76 7.62 -12.15 -7.61
N ASN A 77 8.03 -12.11 -8.88
CA ASN A 77 8.89 -13.12 -9.48
C ASN A 77 10.21 -13.28 -8.71
N TYR A 78 10.82 -12.19 -8.25
CA TYR A 78 12.06 -12.22 -7.46
C TYR A 78 11.90 -13.04 -6.17
N TYR A 79 10.77 -12.90 -5.47
CA TYR A 79 10.50 -13.68 -4.26
C TYR A 79 10.16 -15.14 -4.55
N GLU A 80 9.59 -15.44 -5.71
CA GLU A 80 9.28 -16.81 -6.18
C GLU A 80 10.49 -17.53 -6.81
N GLY A 81 11.65 -16.85 -6.94
CA GLY A 81 12.83 -17.41 -7.61
C GLY A 81 12.72 -17.44 -9.14
N LYS A 82 11.73 -16.76 -9.72
CA LYS A 82 11.55 -16.64 -11.18
C LYS A 82 12.39 -15.50 -11.76
N PRO A 83 12.78 -15.57 -13.05
CA PRO A 83 13.48 -14.48 -13.72
C PRO A 83 12.66 -13.17 -13.73
N VAL A 84 13.34 -12.05 -13.52
CA VAL A 84 12.75 -10.70 -13.60
C VAL A 84 12.09 -10.47 -14.96
N GLU A 85 12.72 -10.94 -16.04
CA GLU A 85 12.27 -10.75 -17.42
C GLU A 85 10.95 -11.44 -17.74
N ALA A 86 10.57 -12.46 -16.97
CA ALA A 86 9.31 -13.15 -17.16
C ALA A 86 8.10 -12.21 -17.01
N ALA A 87 8.23 -11.13 -16.23
CA ALA A 87 7.19 -10.12 -16.06
C ALA A 87 6.82 -9.42 -17.37
N LYS A 88 7.77 -9.22 -18.29
CA LYS A 88 7.53 -8.53 -19.56
C LYS A 88 6.79 -9.42 -20.57
N LYS A 89 7.02 -10.73 -20.51
CA LYS A 89 6.35 -11.72 -21.37
C LYS A 89 4.87 -11.84 -21.04
N LEU A 90 4.55 -11.85 -19.74
CA LEU A 90 3.16 -11.92 -19.25
C LEU A 90 2.32 -10.73 -19.73
N GLU A 91 2.83 -9.51 -19.64
CA GLU A 91 2.09 -8.34 -20.17
C GLU A 91 1.92 -8.42 -21.69
N ALA A 92 2.95 -8.81 -22.44
CA ALA A 92 2.84 -8.99 -23.89
C ALA A 92 1.77 -10.03 -24.26
N GLU A 93 1.75 -11.18 -23.59
CA GLU A 93 0.75 -12.24 -23.80
C GLU A 93 -0.67 -11.76 -23.45
N THR A 94 -0.85 -11.09 -22.31
CA THR A 94 -2.17 -10.57 -21.92
C THR A 94 -2.68 -9.46 -22.84
N VAL A 95 -1.80 -8.69 -23.47
CA VAL A 95 -2.20 -7.66 -24.46
C VAL A 95 -2.61 -8.32 -25.77
N GLU A 96 -1.92 -9.36 -26.21
CA GLU A 96 -2.28 -10.11 -27.42
C GLU A 96 -3.59 -10.90 -27.24
N GLU A 97 -3.81 -11.52 -26.07
CA GLU A 97 -5.08 -12.19 -25.76
C GLU A 97 -6.26 -11.20 -25.77
N ARG A 98 -6.08 -9.97 -25.25
CA ARG A 98 -7.11 -8.91 -25.32
C ARG A 98 -7.37 -8.40 -26.74
N LYS A 99 -6.40 -8.47 -27.64
CA LYS A 99 -6.59 -8.11 -29.06
C LYS A 99 -7.24 -9.23 -29.86
N ALA A 100 -7.08 -10.49 -29.43
CA ALA A 100 -7.62 -11.65 -30.11
C ALA A 100 -9.11 -11.93 -29.79
N GLU A 101 -9.70 -11.31 -28.76
CA GLU A 101 -11.15 -11.43 -28.49
C GLU A 101 -12.00 -10.52 -29.41
N PRO A 102 -12.88 -11.06 -30.28
CA PRO A 102 -13.78 -10.26 -31.10
C PRO A 102 -14.89 -9.61 -30.25
N SER A 103 -15.21 -8.36 -30.58
CA SER A 103 -16.21 -7.54 -29.92
C SER A 103 -17.64 -8.11 -29.99
N GLU A 104 -18.08 -8.90 -29.01
CA GLU A 104 -19.45 -9.42 -28.95
C GLU A 104 -20.38 -8.63 -27.99
N LYS A 105 -20.11 -7.34 -27.71
CA LYS A 105 -20.92 -6.55 -26.76
C LYS A 105 -21.60 -5.28 -27.31
N THR A 106 -21.51 -4.99 -28.61
CA THR A 106 -22.16 -3.76 -29.16
C THR A 106 -23.51 -4.02 -29.86
N ALA A 107 -23.95 -5.26 -30.05
CA ALA A 107 -25.22 -5.55 -30.74
C ALA A 107 -26.48 -5.45 -29.85
N ARG A 108 -26.37 -5.45 -28.52
CA ARG A 108 -27.55 -5.60 -27.64
C ARG A 108 -28.32 -4.31 -27.32
N LYS A 109 -27.83 -3.14 -27.75
CA LYS A 109 -28.46 -1.84 -27.40
C LYS A 109 -29.50 -1.32 -28.40
N ARG A 110 -29.67 -1.95 -29.58
CA ARG A 110 -30.60 -1.47 -30.62
C ARG A 110 -32.00 -2.09 -30.60
N LYS A 111 -32.27 -3.18 -29.88
CA LYS A 111 -33.61 -3.84 -29.85
C LYS A 111 -34.57 -3.41 -28.73
N ARG A 112 -34.21 -2.45 -27.85
CA ARG A 112 -35.11 -1.99 -26.74
C ARG A 112 -35.82 -0.66 -26.98
N LYS A 113 -35.84 -0.12 -28.20
CA LYS A 113 -36.54 1.15 -28.52
C LYS A 113 -37.89 1.01 -29.25
N THR A 114 -38.39 -0.20 -29.52
CA THR A 114 -39.67 -0.38 -30.25
C THR A 114 -40.86 -0.88 -29.41
N SER A 115 -40.73 -1.11 -28.10
CA SER A 115 -41.83 -1.69 -27.30
C SER A 115 -42.31 -0.86 -26.11
N LYS A 116 -41.99 0.44 -26.03
CA LYS A 116 -42.48 1.31 -24.94
C LYS A 116 -43.25 2.54 -25.47
N LYS A 117 -44.18 2.33 -26.41
CA LYS A 117 -45.19 3.32 -26.83
C LYS A 117 -46.58 2.68 -26.81
N LYS A 118 -47.08 2.45 -25.59
CA LYS A 118 -48.45 2.11 -25.14
C LYS A 118 -48.16 1.49 -23.78
N GLU A 119 -48.21 2.24 -22.70
CA GLU A 119 -49.45 2.37 -21.96
C GLU A 119 -49.35 3.58 -21.03
N THR A 120 -50.03 4.65 -21.42
CA THR A 120 -50.35 5.77 -20.54
C THR A 120 -51.60 5.43 -19.73
N SER A 121 -51.68 6.05 -18.55
CA SER A 121 -52.85 6.19 -17.67
C SER A 121 -52.96 5.06 -16.63
N LYS A 122 -53.00 5.31 -15.31
CA LYS A 122 -53.82 6.30 -14.59
C LYS A 122 -53.32 6.52 -13.16
N ARG A 123 -53.49 7.77 -12.69
CA ARG A 123 -53.82 8.23 -11.31
C ARG A 123 -52.74 8.07 -10.21
N LYS A 124 -52.59 8.94 -9.21
CA LYS A 124 -53.05 10.31 -8.87
C LYS A 124 -52.29 10.68 -7.56
N ARG A 125 -51.71 11.89 -7.53
CA ARG A 125 -51.62 12.88 -6.43
C ARG A 125 -51.28 12.44 -4.99
N SER A 126 -50.19 13.05 -4.51
CA SER A 126 -49.67 13.27 -3.13
C SER A 126 -50.71 13.86 -2.13
N PRO A 127 -50.45 13.91 -0.79
CA PRO A 127 -49.47 14.87 -0.24
C PRO A 127 -48.71 14.46 1.05
N LYS A 128 -47.64 15.25 1.29
CA LYS A 128 -46.79 15.35 2.48
C LYS A 128 -47.58 15.52 3.79
N LYS A 129 -47.04 14.97 4.89
CA LYS A 129 -47.14 15.57 6.22
C LYS A 129 -45.77 15.60 6.92
N LYS A 130 -45.51 16.75 7.53
CA LYS A 130 -44.33 17.23 8.24
C LYS A 130 -44.78 17.46 9.68
N VAL A 131 -44.10 16.89 10.68
CA VAL A 131 -44.26 17.15 12.13
C VAL A 131 -42.89 16.77 12.75
N THR A 132 -41.97 17.71 13.08
CA THR A 132 -41.80 18.43 14.38
C THR A 132 -41.64 17.46 15.57
N GLU A 133 -40.79 17.60 16.59
CA GLU A 133 -39.77 18.55 17.07
C GLU A 133 -39.26 17.96 18.42
N LYS A 134 -38.13 18.47 18.95
CA LYS A 134 -37.64 18.35 20.36
C LYS A 134 -37.18 16.95 20.80
N GLY A 135 -35.97 16.71 21.29
CA GLY A 135 -35.04 17.56 22.03
C GLY A 135 -34.90 16.99 23.44
N LYS A 136 -33.71 16.47 23.81
CA LYS A 136 -33.12 16.60 25.15
C LYS A 136 -31.78 15.86 25.24
N THR A 137 -30.78 16.64 25.62
CA THR A 137 -29.57 16.25 26.35
C THR A 137 -29.92 15.38 27.57
N ASP A 138 -29.03 14.45 27.93
CA ASP A 138 -28.62 14.29 29.33
C ASP A 138 -27.22 13.69 29.45
N LYS A 139 -26.53 14.20 30.46
CA LYS A 139 -25.13 14.03 30.85
C LYS A 139 -25.11 13.27 32.19
N ALA A 140 -24.01 12.58 32.47
CA ALA A 140 -23.65 11.87 33.71
C ALA A 140 -24.31 10.48 33.89
N LYS A 141 -23.68 9.47 34.51
CA LYS A 141 -22.79 9.50 35.69
C LYS A 141 -21.96 8.21 35.80
N ALA A 142 -20.81 8.36 36.45
CA ALA A 142 -19.82 7.35 36.78
C ALA A 142 -20.22 6.35 37.89
N SER A 143 -19.57 5.18 37.87
CA SER A 143 -19.07 4.40 39.01
C SER A 143 -18.02 3.43 38.43
N SER A 144 -16.84 3.17 39.01
CA SER A 144 -16.59 2.55 40.31
C SER A 144 -15.07 2.47 40.57
N LYS A 145 -14.66 2.68 41.84
CA LYS A 145 -13.51 2.11 42.62
C LYS A 145 -12.10 2.20 42.02
N ASP A 146 -11.01 2.52 42.74
CA ASP A 146 -10.51 2.21 44.08
C ASP A 146 -9.61 3.39 44.54
N GLY A 147 -9.41 3.76 45.81
CA GLY A 147 -8.91 2.93 46.92
C GLY A 147 -7.54 3.42 47.45
N LYS A 148 -7.49 4.68 47.89
CA LYS A 148 -6.72 5.25 49.03
C LYS A 148 -5.47 4.50 49.60
N LYS A 149 -4.27 5.11 49.38
CA LYS A 149 -3.32 5.70 50.39
C LYS A 149 -2.24 4.83 51.09
N LYS A 150 -0.96 5.27 50.97
CA LYS A 150 0.02 5.77 51.99
C LYS A 150 1.45 5.62 51.41
N GLY A 151 2.28 6.67 51.32
CA GLY A 151 3.17 7.21 52.38
C GLY A 151 4.52 6.46 52.34
N GLY A 152 5.73 7.05 52.30
CA GLY A 152 6.23 8.41 52.45
C GLY A 152 7.73 8.50 52.05
N THR A 153 8.32 9.64 52.38
CA THR A 153 9.74 10.09 52.41
C THR A 153 10.78 8.99 52.71
N GLU A 154 12.05 9.07 52.29
CA GLU A 154 13.05 10.06 52.73
C GLU A 154 14.37 10.00 51.92
N LYS A 155 15.20 11.03 52.10
CA LYS A 155 16.51 11.29 51.49
C LYS A 155 17.62 10.41 52.10
N GLY A 156 18.69 10.20 51.33
CA GLY A 156 20.01 9.77 51.76
C GLY A 156 21.03 10.05 50.67
#